data_AF-A0A520JVI1-F1
#
_entry.id   AF-A0A520JVI1-F1
#
_cell.length_a   1.000
_cell.length_b   1.000
_cell.length_c   1.000
_cell.angle_alpha   90.00
_cell.angle_beta   90.00
_cell.angle_gamma   90.00
#
_symmetry.space_group_name_H-M   'P 1'
#
loop_
_entity.id
_entity.type
_entity.pdbx_description
1 polymer ?
#
loop_
_entity_poly.entity_id
_entity_poly.type
_entity_poly.pdbx_seq_one_letter_code
_entity_poly.pdbx_strand_id
1 'polypeptide(L)'
;MDDIHITVILDDDGVGYSGLKKGVSNTLKSISRDKSKFTNKLPTLEEYGDSFTLNHPRGRGVIEVQLLTVPESLETQVARRCIEVKCPNNTKMSKNESHYALDFLAREYYDGNKEKLIRKTSALLKDEVWVTDIIERATS
;
A
#
# COMPACT_ATOMS: atom_id res chain seq x y z
N MET A 1 -29.08 -5.80 10.73
CA MET A 1 -28.08 -4.96 11.42
C MET A 1 -27.02 -4.82 10.38
N ASP A 2 -26.96 -3.66 9.74
CA ASP A 2 -26.43 -3.58 8.39
C ASP A 2 -25.04 -2.98 8.46
N ASP A 3 -24.07 -3.84 8.77
CA ASP A 3 -22.66 -3.48 8.74
C ASP A 3 -22.18 -3.45 7.28
N ILE A 4 -21.51 -2.37 6.90
CA ILE A 4 -21.07 -2.14 5.53
C ILE A 4 -19.60 -2.51 5.46
N HIS A 5 -19.33 -3.65 4.87
CA HIS A 5 -17.98 -4.12 4.60
C HIS A 5 -17.62 -3.73 3.17
N ILE A 6 -16.60 -2.90 3.01
CA ILE A 6 -16.12 -2.45 1.71
C ILE A 6 -14.70 -3.00 1.52
N THR A 7 -14.58 -4.02 0.68
CA THR A 7 -13.27 -4.47 0.21
C THR A 7 -12.87 -3.63 -0.99
N VAL A 8 -11.76 -2.90 -0.87
CA VAL A 8 -11.21 -2.10 -1.96
C VAL A 8 -10.02 -2.85 -2.54
N ILE A 9 -10.24 -3.45 -3.71
CA ILE A 9 -9.22 -4.14 -4.51
C ILE A 9 -8.91 -3.23 -5.69
N LEU A 10 -7.65 -2.78 -5.79
CA LEU A 10 -7.20 -1.91 -6.87
C LEU A 10 -6.10 -2.64 -7.64
N ASP A 11 -6.38 -2.94 -8.90
CA ASP A 11 -5.53 -3.80 -9.74
C ASP A 11 -4.56 -2.99 -10.63
N ASP A 12 -4.88 -1.76 -11.07
CA ASP A 12 -3.94 -1.02 -11.96
C ASP A 12 -4.27 0.47 -12.19
N ASP A 13 -4.42 1.28 -11.14
CA ASP A 13 -4.85 2.68 -11.30
C ASP A 13 -3.66 3.68 -11.46
N GLY A 14 -2.42 3.19 -11.45
CA GLY A 14 -1.22 4.04 -11.54
C GLY A 14 -1.00 4.97 -10.34
N VAL A 15 -1.74 4.80 -9.24
CA VAL A 15 -1.56 5.53 -7.98
C VAL A 15 -0.79 4.67 -7.00
N GLY A 16 0.33 5.17 -6.48
CA GLY A 16 1.13 4.47 -5.48
C GLY A 16 0.34 4.20 -4.19
N TYR A 17 0.68 3.11 -3.49
CA TYR A 17 0.04 2.68 -2.24
C TYR A 17 -0.08 3.83 -1.22
N SER A 18 0.99 4.61 -1.03
CA SER A 18 1.06 5.76 -0.12
C SER A 18 -0.06 6.78 -0.38
N GLY A 19 -0.28 7.10 -1.65
CA GLY A 19 -1.32 8.02 -2.11
C GLY A 19 -2.73 7.46 -1.88
N LEU A 20 -2.94 6.18 -2.18
CA LEU A 20 -4.23 5.50 -1.99
C LEU A 20 -4.61 5.43 -0.52
N LYS A 21 -3.68 4.94 0.33
CA LYS A 21 -3.85 4.88 1.79
C LYS A 21 -4.23 6.23 2.35
N LYS A 22 -3.52 7.29 1.93
CA LYS A 22 -3.79 8.67 2.35
C LYS A 22 -5.15 9.15 1.86
N GLY A 23 -5.57 8.82 0.64
CA GLY A 23 -6.88 9.18 0.08
C GLY A 23 -8.05 8.56 0.86
N VAL A 24 -7.96 7.26 1.15
CA VAL A 24 -8.95 6.54 1.97
C VAL A 24 -8.98 7.11 3.40
N SER A 25 -7.82 7.25 4.03
CA SER A 25 -7.68 7.84 5.37
C SER A 25 -8.31 9.25 5.44
N ASN A 26 -8.03 10.11 4.46
CA ASN A 26 -8.57 11.47 4.41
C ASN A 26 -10.09 11.49 4.24
N THR A 27 -10.62 10.62 3.38
CA THR A 27 -12.07 10.49 3.14
C THR A 27 -12.78 10.05 4.42
N LEU A 28 -12.29 9.01 5.08
CA LEU A 28 -12.88 8.50 6.32
C LEU A 28 -12.76 9.51 7.46
N LYS A 29 -11.63 10.22 7.57
CA LYS A 29 -11.46 11.35 8.51
C LYS A 29 -12.42 12.50 8.24
N SER A 30 -12.73 12.78 6.97
CA SER A 30 -13.71 13.81 6.61
C SER A 30 -15.11 13.42 7.10
N ILE A 31 -15.51 12.17 6.84
CA ILE A 31 -16.79 11.62 7.33
C ILE A 31 -16.83 11.64 8.86
N SER A 32 -15.77 11.21 9.54
CA SER A 32 -15.72 11.14 11.00
C SER A 32 -15.82 12.52 11.68
N ARG A 33 -15.51 13.61 10.97
CA ARG A 33 -15.56 14.99 11.46
C ARG A 33 -16.83 15.74 11.08
N ASP A 34 -17.68 15.16 10.24
CA ASP A 34 -18.89 15.82 9.74
C ASP A 34 -20.00 15.88 10.82
N LYS A 35 -20.03 16.99 11.54
CA LYS A 35 -21.05 17.27 12.58
C LYS A 35 -22.46 17.41 12.03
N SER A 36 -22.62 17.70 10.73
CA SER A 36 -23.96 17.81 10.12
C SER A 36 -24.64 16.45 10.03
N LYS A 37 -23.85 15.38 9.90
CA LYS A 37 -24.32 13.98 9.85
C LYS A 37 -24.41 13.34 11.23
N PHE A 38 -23.62 13.84 12.18
CA PHE A 38 -23.48 13.26 13.53
C PHE A 38 -23.71 14.32 14.61
N THR A 39 -24.96 14.40 15.08
CA THR A 39 -25.45 15.54 15.88
C THR A 39 -24.92 15.60 17.31
N ASN A 40 -24.59 14.46 17.94
CA ASN A 40 -24.27 14.40 19.37
C ASN A 40 -22.93 13.72 19.71
N LYS A 41 -22.44 12.85 18.85
CA LYS A 41 -21.19 12.13 19.05
C LYS A 41 -20.65 11.78 17.67
N LEU A 42 -19.35 11.97 17.47
CA LEU A 42 -18.70 11.68 16.19
C LEU A 42 -18.29 10.20 16.12
N PRO A 43 -18.24 9.61 14.92
CA PRO A 43 -17.63 8.30 14.71
C PRO A 43 -16.16 8.29 15.10
N THR A 44 -15.69 7.13 15.54
CA THR A 44 -14.28 6.89 15.83
C THR A 44 -13.65 6.16 14.65
N LEU A 45 -12.53 6.67 14.15
CA LEU A 45 -11.76 6.02 13.10
C LEU A 45 -10.55 5.33 13.74
N GLU A 46 -10.42 4.04 13.47
CA GLU A 46 -9.27 3.22 13.81
C GLU A 46 -8.54 2.85 12.52
N GLU A 47 -7.22 3.03 12.50
CA GLU A 47 -6.37 2.74 11.35
C GLU A 47 -5.31 1.72 11.80
N TYR A 48 -5.32 0.53 11.20
CA TYR A 48 -4.33 -0.51 11.50
C TYR A 48 -3.83 -1.15 10.20
N GLY A 49 -2.58 -0.82 9.83
CA GLY A 49 -1.98 -1.31 8.60
C GLY A 49 -2.77 -0.86 7.37
N ASP A 50 -3.42 -1.82 6.72
CA ASP A 50 -4.26 -1.66 5.51
C ASP A 50 -5.77 -1.61 5.80
N SER A 51 -6.14 -1.74 7.08
CA SER A 51 -7.52 -1.74 7.53
C SER A 51 -7.90 -0.39 8.14
N PHE A 52 -9.09 0.06 7.81
CA PHE A 52 -9.71 1.27 8.33
C PHE A 52 -11.10 0.93 8.85
N THR A 53 -11.33 1.16 10.14
CA THR A 53 -12.62 0.88 10.77
C THR A 53 -13.22 2.18 11.28
N LEU A 54 -14.36 2.57 10.70
CA LEU A 54 -15.14 3.71 11.17
C LEU A 54 -16.32 3.20 12.00
N ASN A 55 -16.20 3.37 13.32
CA ASN A 55 -17.17 2.92 14.31
C ASN A 55 -18.22 4.00 14.56
N HIS A 56 -19.49 3.69 14.27
CA HIS A 56 -20.58 4.60 14.60
C HIS A 56 -20.76 4.69 16.14
N PRO A 57 -20.95 5.88 16.71
CA PRO A 57 -20.93 6.10 18.15
C PRO A 57 -22.09 5.46 18.94
N ARG A 58 -23.12 4.97 18.24
CA ARG A 58 -24.25 4.22 18.81
C ARG A 58 -24.08 2.69 18.70
N GLY A 59 -22.92 2.21 18.24
CA GLY A 59 -22.65 0.77 18.02
C GLY A 59 -23.52 0.13 16.94
N ARG A 60 -24.09 0.92 16.03
CA ARG A 60 -24.91 0.46 14.91
C ARG A 60 -24.30 0.99 13.61
N GLY A 61 -23.83 0.08 12.76
CA GLY A 61 -23.14 0.42 11.52
C GLY A 61 -21.64 0.56 11.74
N VAL A 62 -20.89 -0.36 11.16
CA VAL A 62 -19.44 -0.28 10.98
C VAL A 62 -19.18 -0.07 9.50
N ILE A 63 -18.29 0.88 9.16
CA ILE A 63 -17.68 0.91 7.83
C ILE A 63 -16.28 0.36 8.00
N GLU A 64 -16.04 -0.81 7.44
CA GLU A 64 -14.70 -1.38 7.35
C GLU A 64 -14.22 -1.26 5.91
N VAL A 65 -13.06 -0.64 5.74
CA VAL A 65 -12.37 -0.54 4.46
C VAL A 65 -11.05 -1.28 4.59
N GLN A 66 -10.91 -2.33 3.80
CA GLN A 66 -9.65 -3.06 3.67
C GLN A 66 -9.04 -2.73 2.31
N LEU A 67 -7.82 -2.17 2.32
CA LEU A 67 -7.01 -2.12 1.10
C LEU A 67 -6.39 -3.50 0.86
N LEU A 68 -6.66 -4.06 -0.31
CA LEU A 68 -5.99 -5.26 -0.82
C LEU A 68 -5.11 -4.86 -1.99
N THR A 69 -3.83 -4.64 -1.70
CA THR A 69 -2.79 -4.29 -2.67
C THR A 69 -1.43 -4.73 -2.12
N VAL A 70 -0.36 -4.59 -2.90
CA VAL A 70 0.99 -4.94 -2.45
C VAL A 70 1.35 -4.08 -1.23
N PRO A 71 1.70 -4.67 -0.08
CA PRO A 71 2.06 -3.90 1.11
C PRO A 71 3.26 -2.98 0.84
N GLU A 72 3.22 -1.74 1.35
CA GLU A 72 4.32 -0.77 1.22
C GLU A 72 5.66 -1.33 1.67
N SER A 73 5.65 -2.15 2.72
CA SER A 73 6.83 -2.82 3.25
C SER A 73 7.48 -3.76 2.23
N LEU A 74 6.68 -4.40 1.38
CA LEU A 74 7.16 -5.27 0.30
C LEU A 74 7.73 -4.42 -0.84
N GLU A 75 6.99 -3.41 -1.29
CA GLU A 75 7.42 -2.49 -2.35
C GLU A 75 8.74 -1.81 -1.97
N THR A 76 8.89 -1.40 -0.72
CA THR A 76 10.11 -0.82 -0.16
C THR A 76 11.27 -1.80 -0.16
N GLN A 77 11.07 -3.04 0.25
CA GLN A 77 12.12 -4.06 0.25
C GLN A 77 12.61 -4.38 -1.16
N VAL A 78 11.68 -4.53 -2.11
CA VAL A 78 11.97 -4.73 -3.53
C VAL A 78 12.76 -3.54 -4.10
N ALA A 79 12.27 -2.31 -3.89
CA ALA A 79 12.91 -1.10 -4.39
C ALA A 79 14.33 -0.93 -3.81
N ARG A 80 14.49 -1.08 -2.49
CA ARG A 80 15.78 -0.98 -1.81
C ARG A 80 16.78 -1.96 -2.42
N ARG A 81 16.38 -3.21 -2.59
CA ARG A 81 17.28 -4.25 -3.08
C ARG A 81 17.68 -4.04 -4.53
N CYS A 82 16.76 -3.57 -5.38
CA CYS A 82 17.09 -3.17 -6.74
C CYS A 82 18.06 -1.99 -6.80
N ILE A 83 17.86 -0.96 -5.96
CA ILE A 83 18.78 0.18 -5.88
C ILE A 83 20.18 -0.28 -5.46
N GLU A 84 20.30 -1.15 -4.45
CA GLU A 84 21.60 -1.67 -4.00
C GLU A 84 22.39 -2.35 -5.12
N VAL A 85 21.71 -3.13 -5.97
CA VAL A 85 22.35 -3.91 -7.03
C VAL A 85 22.62 -3.08 -8.28
N LYS A 86 21.70 -2.19 -8.67
CA LYS A 86 21.79 -1.43 -9.93
C LYS A 86 22.38 -0.04 -9.79
N CYS A 87 22.26 0.56 -8.61
CA CYS A 87 22.69 1.93 -8.30
C CYS A 87 23.51 2.01 -7.00
N PRO A 88 24.58 1.20 -6.81
CA PRO A 88 25.28 1.09 -5.54
C PRO A 88 25.84 2.43 -5.01
N ASN A 89 26.09 3.39 -5.91
CA ASN A 89 26.63 4.70 -5.58
C ASN A 89 25.57 5.80 -5.44
N ASN A 90 24.28 5.52 -5.67
CA ASN A 90 23.21 6.52 -5.65
C ASN A 90 22.24 6.32 -4.47
N THR A 91 22.77 6.49 -3.25
CA THR A 91 22.00 6.39 -1.99
C THR A 91 20.93 7.48 -1.82
N LYS A 92 20.89 8.50 -2.70
CA LYS A 92 19.80 9.49 -2.69
C LYS A 92 18.49 8.89 -3.21
N MET A 93 18.55 7.86 -4.06
CA MET A 93 17.35 7.19 -4.57
C MET A 93 16.57 6.42 -3.51
N SER A 94 17.23 5.91 -2.46
CA SER A 94 16.57 5.20 -1.38
C SER A 94 15.77 6.12 -0.45
N LYS A 95 15.79 7.44 -0.69
CA LYS A 95 15.02 8.44 0.06
C LYS A 95 13.70 8.83 -0.61
N ASN A 96 13.47 8.41 -1.85
CA ASN A 96 12.20 8.64 -2.55
C ASN A 96 11.20 7.53 -2.20
N GLU A 97 9.90 7.79 -2.37
CA GLU A 97 8.88 6.74 -2.26
C GLU A 97 9.22 5.59 -3.22
N SER A 98 9.01 4.35 -2.76
CA SER A 98 9.46 3.13 -3.44
C SER A 98 8.94 3.02 -4.87
N HIS A 99 7.72 3.50 -5.09
CA HIS A 99 7.10 3.60 -6.40
C HIS A 99 7.93 4.45 -7.39
N TYR A 100 8.36 5.65 -6.98
CA TYR A 100 9.18 6.53 -7.82
C TYR A 100 10.57 5.94 -8.08
N ALA A 101 11.13 5.23 -7.10
CA ALA A 101 12.41 4.55 -7.28
C ALA A 101 12.32 3.46 -8.34
N LEU A 102 11.26 2.63 -8.31
CA LEU A 102 11.03 1.57 -9.30
C LEU A 102 10.78 2.15 -10.70
N ASP A 103 10.03 3.24 -10.81
CA ASP A 103 9.79 3.92 -12.08
C ASP A 103 11.07 4.51 -12.69
N PHE A 104 11.94 5.11 -11.87
CA PHE A 104 13.25 5.55 -12.33
C PHE A 104 14.11 4.37 -12.79
N LEU A 105 14.16 3.30 -11.99
CA LEU A 105 14.94 2.10 -12.34
C LEU A 105 14.47 1.51 -13.67
N ALA A 106 13.15 1.46 -13.91
CA ALA A 106 12.58 1.02 -15.18
C ALA A 106 13.07 1.89 -16.35
N ARG A 107 13.04 3.22 -16.19
CA ARG A 107 13.48 4.17 -17.23
C ARG A 107 14.97 4.06 -17.52
N GLU A 108 15.81 4.10 -16.50
CA GLU A 108 17.27 4.14 -16.67
C GLU A 108 17.89 2.82 -17.12
N TYR A 109 17.37 1.68 -16.61
CA TYR A 109 18.03 0.38 -16.82
C TYR A 109 17.24 -0.59 -17.68
N TYR A 110 15.98 -0.27 -18.01
CA TYR A 110 15.08 -1.15 -18.74
C TYR A 110 14.30 -0.44 -19.85
N ASP A 111 14.77 0.73 -20.31
CA ASP A 111 14.15 1.51 -21.40
C ASP A 111 12.68 1.85 -21.13
N GLY A 112 12.31 2.02 -19.86
CA GLY A 112 10.94 2.23 -19.40
C GLY A 112 10.08 0.96 -19.35
N ASN A 113 10.61 -0.21 -19.72
CA ASN A 113 9.88 -1.47 -19.70
C ASN A 113 9.77 -2.02 -18.26
N LYS A 114 8.65 -1.71 -17.61
CA LYS A 114 8.34 -2.14 -16.23
C LYS A 114 8.25 -3.67 -16.11
N GLU A 115 7.72 -4.36 -17.11
CA GLU A 115 7.61 -5.83 -17.08
C GLU A 115 8.99 -6.50 -17.05
N LYS A 116 9.94 -5.97 -17.84
CA LYS A 116 11.33 -6.44 -17.86
C LYS A 116 12.01 -6.18 -16.51
N LEU A 117 11.77 -5.02 -15.90
CA LEU A 117 12.21 -4.72 -14.53
C LEU A 117 11.65 -5.77 -13.55
N ILE A 118 10.34 -6.03 -13.58
CA ILE A 118 9.68 -6.99 -12.68
C ILE A 118 10.32 -8.38 -12.85
N ARG A 119 10.37 -8.93 -14.06
CA ARG A 119 10.94 -10.27 -14.30
C ARG A 119 12.39 -10.39 -13.82
N LYS A 120 13.22 -9.37 -14.06
CA LYS A 120 14.62 -9.35 -13.63
C LYS A 120 14.75 -9.19 -12.11
N THR A 121 13.88 -8.40 -11.51
CA THR A 121 13.81 -8.21 -10.07
C THR A 121 13.34 -9.48 -9.36
N SER A 122 12.30 -10.14 -9.84
CA SER A 122 11.86 -11.43 -9.30
C SER A 122 12.96 -12.48 -9.35
N ALA A 123 13.71 -12.55 -10.45
CA ALA A 123 14.86 -13.47 -10.56
C ALA A 123 16.02 -13.13 -9.60
N LEU A 124 16.20 -11.84 -9.26
CA LEU A 124 17.19 -11.37 -8.30
C LEU A 124 16.78 -11.69 -6.86
N LEU A 125 15.48 -11.57 -6.54
CA LEU A 125 14.97 -11.66 -5.17
C LEU A 125 14.53 -13.07 -4.75
N LYS A 126 14.47 -14.03 -5.68
CA LYS A 126 13.93 -15.38 -5.43
C LYS A 126 14.56 -16.13 -4.24
N ASP A 127 15.81 -15.81 -3.89
CA ASP A 127 16.57 -16.47 -2.83
C ASP A 127 16.66 -15.61 -1.55
N GLU A 128 15.97 -14.47 -1.49
CA GLU A 128 15.91 -13.62 -0.30
C GLU A 128 15.03 -14.27 0.78
N VAL A 129 15.48 -14.25 2.03
CA VAL A 129 14.81 -14.91 3.17
C VAL A 129 13.35 -14.44 3.31
N TRP A 130 13.13 -13.13 3.23
CA TRP A 130 11.79 -12.54 3.35
C TRP A 130 10.85 -12.90 2.18
N VAL A 131 11.38 -13.24 1.00
CA VAL A 131 10.57 -13.75 -0.12
C VAL A 131 10.13 -15.18 0.16
N THR A 132 11.03 -16.00 0.73
CA THR A 132 10.72 -17.38 1.13
C THR A 132 9.63 -17.40 2.21
N ASP A 133 9.74 -16.55 3.24
CA ASP A 133 8.75 -16.41 4.31
C ASP A 133 7.35 -16.06 3.78
N ILE A 134 7.26 -15.28 2.70
CA ILE A 134 5.99 -14.90 2.07
C ILE A 134 5.40 -16.07 1.28
N ILE A 135 6.23 -16.79 0.52
CA ILE A 135 5.78 -17.96 -0.24
C ILE A 135 5.24 -19.03 0.69
N GLU A 136 5.93 -19.30 1.81
CA GLU A 136 5.48 -20.25 2.82
C GLU A 136 4.13 -19.84 3.40
N ARG A 137 3.94 -18.57 3.78
CA ARG A 137 2.64 -18.06 4.27
C ARG A 137 1.51 -18.12 3.25
N ALA A 138 1.82 -17.97 1.96
CA ALA A 138 0.82 -18.01 0.89
C ALA A 138 0.42 -19.45 0.48
N THR A 139 1.24 -20.44 0.82
CA THR A 139 1.03 -21.85 0.45
C THR A 139 0.61 -22.75 1.64
N SER A 140 0.55 -22.17 2.84
CA SER A 140 0.03 -22.77 4.07
C SER A 140 -1.48 -22.56 4.22
#